data_AF-A0A7W0L080-F1
#
_entry.id   AF-A0A7W0L080-F1
#
_cell.length_a   1.000
_cell.length_b   1.000
_cell.length_c   1.000
_cell.angle_alpha   90.00
_cell.angle_beta   90.00
_cell.angle_gamma   90.00
#
_symmetry.space_group_name_H-M   'P 1'
#
loop_
_entity.id
_entity.type
_entity.pdbx_description
1 polymer ?
#
loop_
_entity_poly.entity_id
_entity_poly.type
_entity_poly.pdbx_seq_one_letter_code
_entity_poly.pdbx_strand_id
1 'polypeptide(L)' 'ALAAAGLDPAPVRDVLMRTAQLAADHPAVVRLELNPLIVSEASAFVTDVEVHVAPVRHVPGPLRRLE' A
#
# COMPACT_ATOMS: atom_id res chain seq x y z
N ALA A 1 16.22 16.23 0.02
CA ALA A 1 14.93 16.89 -0.26
C ALA A 1 14.23 17.29 1.04
N LEU A 2 13.71 16.37 1.85
CA LEU A 2 12.98 16.69 3.10
C LEU A 2 13.79 17.53 4.10
N ALA A 3 15.01 17.10 4.42
CA ALA A 3 15.90 17.86 5.33
C ALA A 3 16.24 19.27 4.80
N ALA A 4 16.34 19.43 3.47
CA ALA A 4 16.58 20.73 2.85
C ALA A 4 15.34 21.65 2.92
N ALA A 5 14.15 21.08 3.10
CA ALA A 5 12.90 21.79 3.33
C ALA A 5 12.58 21.97 4.82
N GLY A 6 13.49 21.61 5.74
CA GLY A 6 13.26 21.70 7.19
C GLY A 6 12.27 20.66 7.75
N LEU A 7 11.92 19.64 6.98
CA LEU A 7 10.98 18.60 7.38
C LEU A 7 11.69 17.37 7.94
N ASP A 8 11.17 16.85 9.06
CA ASP A 8 11.62 15.59 9.65
C ASP A 8 11.28 14.40 8.71
N PRO A 9 12.24 13.55 8.32
CA PRO A 9 11.97 12.36 7.53
C PRO A 9 11.32 11.21 8.32
N ALA A 10 11.28 11.25 9.66
CA ALA A 10 10.78 10.14 10.46
C ALA A 10 9.33 9.73 10.15
N PRO A 11 8.36 10.66 9.93
CA PRO A 11 7.00 10.29 9.53
C PRO A 11 6.93 9.60 8.17
N VAL A 12 7.75 10.04 7.20
CA VAL A 12 7.83 9.38 5.88
C VAL A 12 8.34 7.95 6.03
N ARG A 13 9.40 7.76 6.82
CA ARG A 13 9.92 6.43 7.12
C ARG A 13 8.85 5.55 7.75
N ASP A 14 8.09 6.05 8.72
CA ASP A 14 7.01 5.29 9.36
C ASP A 14 5.95 4.82 8.35
N VAL A 15 5.48 5.73 7.48
CA VAL A 15 4.52 5.38 6.41
C VAL A 15 5.08 4.31 5.47
N LEU A 16 6.33 4.47 5.02
CA LEU A 16 6.96 3.50 4.13
C LEU A 16 7.13 2.13 4.79
N MET A 17 7.55 2.08 6.06
CA MET A 17 7.71 0.82 6.80
C MET A 17 6.39 0.11 7.03
N ARG A 18 5.34 0.84 7.43
CA ARG A 18 4.00 0.25 7.62
C ARG A 18 3.40 -0.26 6.32
N THR A 19 3.59 0.47 5.23
CA THR A 19 3.09 0.07 3.91
C THR A 19 3.86 -1.12 3.34
N ALA A 20 5.18 -1.16 3.55
CA ALA A 20 6.00 -2.32 3.20
C ALA A 20 5.59 -3.55 4.01
N GLN A 21 5.32 -3.38 5.31
CA GLN A 21 4.81 -4.46 6.16
C GLN A 21 3.44 -4.95 5.67
N LEU A 22 2.52 -4.04 5.32
CA LEU A 22 1.23 -4.39 4.73
C LEU A 22 1.40 -5.24 3.45
N ALA A 23 2.31 -4.85 2.56
CA ALA A 23 2.58 -5.64 1.35
C ALA A 23 3.19 -7.02 1.69
N ALA A 24 4.05 -7.11 2.70
CA ALA A 24 4.66 -8.35 3.15
C ALA A 24 3.65 -9.31 3.79
N ASP A 25 2.71 -8.78 4.59
CA ASP A 25 1.67 -9.56 5.27
C ASP A 25 0.61 -10.10 4.30
N HIS A 26 0.53 -9.52 3.09
CA HIS A 26 -0.43 -9.89 2.07
C HIS A 26 0.29 -10.33 0.79
N PRO A 27 0.73 -11.60 0.67
CA PRO A 27 1.50 -12.09 -0.50
C PRO A 27 0.81 -11.94 -1.86
N ALA A 28 -0.51 -11.72 -1.86
CA ALA A 28 -1.27 -11.43 -3.07
C ALA A 28 -1.02 -10.01 -3.60
N VAL A 29 -0.58 -9.06 -2.77
CA VAL A 29 -0.24 -7.70 -3.23
C VAL A 29 1.09 -7.76 -3.99
N VAL A 30 1.04 -7.55 -5.30
CA VAL A 30 2.22 -7.64 -6.18
C VAL A 30 2.84 -6.27 -6.47
N ARG A 31 2.07 -5.19 -6.30
CA ARG A 31 2.54 -3.81 -6.40
C ARG A 31 1.66 -2.91 -5.54
N LEU A 32 2.28 -1.94 -4.91
CA LEU A 32 1.62 -0.88 -4.16
C LEU A 32 2.30 0.44 -4.53
N GLU A 33 1.54 1.39 -5.05
CA GLU A 33 1.99 2.70 -5.46
C GLU A 33 1.29 3.78 -4.63
N LEU A 34 2.08 4.56 -3.89
CA LEU A 34 1.61 5.67 -3.07
C LEU A 34 1.79 6.97 -3.86
N ASN A 35 0.71 7.59 -4.33
CA ASN A 35 0.82 8.80 -5.13
C ASN A 35 -0.43 9.68 -5.00
N PRO A 36 -0.36 10.85 -4.33
CA PRO A 36 0.80 11.45 -3.68
C PRO A 36 0.98 11.04 -2.21
N LEU A 37 2.24 10.97 -1.77
CA LEU A 37 2.63 11.03 -0.36
C LEU A 37 2.92 12.48 0.03
N ILE A 38 2.07 13.06 0.88
CA ILE A 38 2.17 14.44 1.34
C ILE A 38 2.88 14.47 2.69
N VAL A 39 3.81 15.41 2.85
CA VAL A 39 4.58 15.60 4.08
C VAL A 39 4.39 17.02 4.59
N SER A 40 4.16 17.14 5.88
CA SER A 40 4.00 18.39 6.63
C SER A 40 4.90 18.36 7.87
N GLU A 41 5.01 19.49 8.57
CA GLU A 41 5.74 19.56 9.84
C GLU A 41 5.18 18.61 10.91
N ALA A 42 3.87 18.34 10.87
CA ALA A 42 3.20 17.51 11.87
C ALA A 42 3.15 16.02 11.51
N SER A 43 3.13 15.68 10.21
CA SER A 43 2.86 14.30 9.76
C SER A 43 3.20 14.05 8.29
N ALA A 44 3.22 12.77 7.91
CA ALA A 44 3.16 12.32 6.52
C ALA A 44 1.89 11.49 6.29
N PHE A 45 1.20 11.71 5.18
CA PHE A 45 -0.03 11.01 4.84
C PHE A 45 -0.15 10.79 3.32
N VAL A 46 -0.80 9.69 2.94
CA VAL A 46 -1.04 9.34 1.54
C VAL A 46 -2.49 9.64 1.22
N THR A 47 -2.76 10.36 0.13
CA THR A 47 -4.14 10.71 -0.25
C THR A 47 -4.73 9.77 -1.29
N ASP A 48 -3.89 9.10 -2.09
CA ASP A 48 -4.31 8.15 -3.10
C ASP A 48 -3.30 7.00 -3.26
N VAL A 49 -3.82 5.81 -3.54
CA VAL A 49 -3.05 4.55 -3.60
C VAL A 49 -3.56 3.65 -4.71
N GLU A 50 -2.65 3.20 -5.57
CA GLU A 50 -2.92 2.12 -6.53
C GLU A 50 -2.35 0.79 -6.01
N VAL A 51 -3.20 -0.24 -5.90
CA VAL A 51 -2.82 -1.57 -5.42
C VAL A 51 -3.07 -2.60 -6.52
N HIS A 52 -2.02 -3.31 -6.92
CA HIS A 52 -2.14 -4.47 -7.81
C HIS A 52 -2.12 -5.74 -6.98
N VAL A 53 -3.14 -6.56 -7.17
CA VAL A 53 -3.27 -7.85 -6.50
C VAL A 53 -3.17 -8.95 -7.55
N ALA A 54 -2.44 -10.02 -7.22
CA ALA A 54 -2.32 -11.20 -8.06
C ALA A 54 -3.71 -11.77 -8.37
N PRO A 55 -3.93 -12.31 -9.58
CA PRO A 55 -5.18 -12.97 -9.92
C PRO A 55 -5.45 -14.13 -8.96
N VAL A 56 -6.63 -14.14 -8.35
CA VAL A 56 -7.09 -15.30 -7.59
C VAL A 56 -7.41 -16.40 -8.60
N ARG A 57 -6.70 -17.52 -8.53
CA ARG A 57 -7.12 -18.73 -9.24
C ARG A 57 -8.40 -19.23 -8.59
N HIS A 58 -9.54 -18.93 -9.22
CA HIS A 58 -10.78 -19.60 -8.88
C HIS A 58 -10.62 -21.08 -9.25
N VAL A 59 -10.47 -21.95 -8.26
CA VAL A 59 -10.57 -23.39 -8.49
C VAL A 59 -12.06 -23.67 -8.62
N PRO A 60 -12.58 -24.02 -9.82
CA PRO A 60 -13.99 -24.31 -9.97
C PRO A 60 -14.31 -25.51 -9.08
N GLY A 61 -15.07 -25.28 -8.02
CA GLY A 61 -15.77 -26.37 -7.34
C GLY A 61 -16.83 -26.96 -8.27
N PRO A 62 -17.38 -28.14 -7.98
CA PRO A 62 -18.51 -28.66 -8.75
C PRO A 62 -19.62 -27.60 -8.80
N LEU A 63 -19.94 -27.12 -10.01
CA LEU A 63 -21.00 -26.15 -10.23
C LEU A 63 -22.32 -26.79 -9.84
N ARG A 64 -22.87 -26.41 -8.68
CA ARG A 64 -24.22 -26.81 -8.28
C ARG A 64 -25.22 -25.98 -9.10
N ARG A 65 -26.00 -26.65 -9.95
CA ARG A 65 -27.19 -26.05 -10.56
C ARG A 65 -28.18 -25.73 -9.44
N LEU A 66 -28.64 -24.48 -9.38
CA LEU A 66 -29.80 -24.11 -8.57
C LEU A 66 -31.03 -24.49 -9.41
N GLU A 67 -31.82 -25.43 -8.88
CA GLU A 67 -33.18 -25.70 -9.36
C GLU A 67 -34.13 -24.64 -8.82
#